data_AF-A0A7Z9ZFP2-F1
#
_entry.id   AF-A0A7Z9ZFP2-F1
#
_cell.length_a   1.000
_cell.length_b   1.000
_cell.length_c   1.000
_cell.angle_alpha   90.00
_cell.angle_beta   90.00
_cell.angle_gamma   90.00
#
_symmetry.space_group_name_H-M   'P 1'
#
loop_
_entity.id
_entity.type
_entity.pdbx_description
1 polymer ?
#
loop_
_entity_poly.entity_id
_entity_poly.type
_entity_poly.pdbx_seq_one_letter_code
_entity_poly.pdbx_strand_id
1 'polypeptide(L)'
;PTLPPLTREQFEERYQEALSRLRALVGFSEADFRGLFEARLLRDKMQEFLADRVPTTAEQVHARHILLKTEEEARSVLERLEQGEDFEALARELSQDPGSREQGGDLGWFPRGQMVPEFDEIAFALPPGEISDVVQSSFGYHIIQVLEREEDRELAPDLLRQQRENALNDWLREQSQSASIERFWSPEKVPPLEGGPGGTQ
;
A
#
# COMPACT_ATOMS: atom_id res chain seq x y z
N PRO A 1 -39.36 1.92 -12.96
CA PRO A 1 -39.58 3.36 -12.71
C PRO A 1 -38.67 3.86 -11.58
N THR A 2 -37.70 4.71 -11.90
CA THR A 2 -36.99 5.48 -10.87
C THR A 2 -37.96 6.45 -10.22
N LEU A 3 -37.87 6.65 -8.91
CA LEU A 3 -38.70 7.63 -8.22
C LEU A 3 -38.47 9.02 -8.81
N PRO A 4 -39.51 9.86 -8.95
CA PRO A 4 -39.33 11.24 -9.38
C PRO A 4 -38.39 11.98 -8.41
N PRO A 5 -37.56 12.93 -8.90
CA PRO A 5 -36.71 13.73 -8.05
C PRO A 5 -37.55 14.50 -7.02
N LEU A 6 -37.06 14.56 -5.79
CA LEU A 6 -37.69 15.27 -4.68
C LEU A 6 -37.80 16.77 -4.98
N THR A 7 -38.96 17.37 -4.72
CA THR A 7 -39.05 18.84 -4.63
C THR A 7 -38.32 19.33 -3.38
N ARG A 8 -37.95 20.62 -3.35
CA ARG A 8 -37.33 21.23 -2.17
C ARG A 8 -38.18 21.07 -0.91
N GLU A 9 -39.49 21.30 -1.03
CA GLU A 9 -40.45 21.15 0.07
C GLU A 9 -40.51 19.70 0.57
N GLN A 10 -40.60 18.73 -0.34
CA GLN A 10 -40.59 17.31 0.03
C GLN A 10 -39.27 16.87 0.66
N PHE A 11 -38.14 17.47 0.26
CA PHE A 11 -36.85 17.23 0.90
C PHE A 11 -36.83 17.80 2.32
N GLU A 12 -37.26 19.05 2.50
CA GLU A 12 -37.29 19.73 3.80
C GLU A 12 -38.18 18.97 4.79
N GLU A 13 -39.36 18.51 4.37
CA GLU A 13 -40.26 17.68 5.18
C GLU A 13 -39.57 16.37 5.61
N ARG A 14 -39.02 15.60 4.66
CA ARG A 14 -38.32 14.34 4.95
C ARG A 14 -37.10 14.54 5.84
N TYR A 15 -36.38 15.65 5.66
CA TYR A 15 -35.21 15.99 6.46
C TYR A 15 -35.62 16.23 7.92
N GLN A 16 -36.67 17.02 8.16
CA GLN A 16 -37.18 17.26 9.52
C GLN A 16 -37.73 16.01 10.19
N GLU A 17 -38.44 15.16 9.43
CA GLU A 17 -38.89 13.86 9.93
C GLU A 17 -37.72 12.95 10.33
N ALA A 18 -36.66 12.89 9.50
CA ALA A 18 -35.48 12.09 9.79
C ALA A 18 -34.75 12.58 11.05
N LEU A 19 -34.57 13.90 11.20
CA LEU A 19 -33.97 14.50 12.40
C LEU A 19 -34.79 14.19 13.66
N SER A 20 -36.12 14.30 13.56
CA SER A 20 -37.02 14.00 14.67
C SER A 20 -36.93 12.52 15.09
N ARG A 21 -36.87 11.60 14.12
CA ARG A 21 -36.66 10.16 14.40
C ARG A 21 -35.30 9.88 15.04
N LEU A 22 -34.22 10.45 14.51
CA LEU A 22 -32.88 10.27 15.07
C LEU A 22 -32.78 10.80 16.51
N ARG A 23 -33.33 11.98 16.76
CA ARG A 23 -33.40 12.56 18.11
C ARG A 23 -34.19 11.67 19.07
N ALA A 24 -35.32 11.12 18.63
CA ALA A 24 -36.17 10.25 19.46
C ALA A 24 -35.53 8.89 19.75
N LEU A 25 -34.81 8.30 18.79
CA LEU A 25 -34.22 6.96 18.92
C LEU A 25 -32.88 6.95 19.67
N VAL A 26 -32.00 7.91 19.36
CA VAL A 26 -30.60 7.89 19.82
C VAL A 26 -30.12 9.23 20.39
N GLY A 27 -31.02 10.21 20.54
CA GLY A 27 -30.67 11.52 21.12
C GLY A 27 -29.83 12.42 20.21
N PHE A 28 -29.58 12.01 18.97
CA PHE A 28 -28.76 12.77 18.01
C PHE A 28 -29.42 14.10 17.63
N SER A 29 -28.65 15.19 17.72
CA SER A 29 -29.06 16.51 17.23
C SER A 29 -28.80 16.68 15.73
N GLU A 30 -29.35 17.75 15.14
CA GLU A 30 -28.99 18.13 13.76
C GLU A 30 -27.49 18.44 13.63
N ALA A 31 -26.87 19.03 14.66
CA ALA A 31 -25.45 19.32 14.68
C ALA A 31 -24.62 18.02 14.64
N ASP A 32 -25.01 17.01 15.42
CA ASP A 32 -24.34 15.69 15.40
C ASP A 32 -24.52 15.02 14.03
N PHE A 33 -25.73 15.06 13.49
CA PHE A 33 -26.02 14.55 12.14
C PHE A 33 -25.14 15.25 11.10
N ARG A 34 -25.10 16.59 11.09
CA ARG A 34 -24.26 17.37 10.18
C ARG A 34 -22.78 17.05 10.36
N GLY A 35 -22.30 16.93 11.59
CA GLY A 35 -20.91 16.59 11.89
C GLY A 35 -20.47 15.24 11.28
N LEU A 36 -21.35 14.23 11.29
CA LEU A 36 -21.08 12.94 10.63
C LEU A 36 -20.87 13.10 9.12
N PHE A 37 -21.73 13.89 8.46
CA PHE A 37 -21.61 14.13 7.02
C PHE A 37 -20.45 15.06 6.69
N GLU A 38 -20.20 16.07 7.50
CA GLU A 38 -19.07 16.98 7.34
C GLU A 38 -17.74 16.22 7.36
N ALA A 39 -17.51 15.38 8.38
CA ALA A 39 -16.30 14.57 8.46
C ALA A 39 -16.12 13.66 7.24
N ARG A 40 -17.22 13.04 6.77
CA ARG A 40 -17.19 12.22 5.55
C ARG A 40 -16.87 13.04 4.31
N LEU A 41 -17.54 14.17 4.11
CA LEU A 41 -17.33 15.04 2.95
C LEU A 41 -15.90 15.60 2.91
N LEU A 42 -15.37 16.02 4.06
CA LEU A 42 -13.98 16.46 4.18
C LEU A 42 -13.01 15.32 3.84
N ARG A 43 -13.27 14.11 4.33
CA ARG A 43 -12.47 12.92 3.99
C ARG A 43 -12.49 12.64 2.49
N ASP A 44 -13.67 12.64 1.87
CA ASP A 44 -13.84 12.40 0.44
C ASP A 44 -13.11 13.48 -0.39
N LYS A 45 -13.23 14.74 0.02
CA LYS A 45 -12.51 15.86 -0.62
C LYS A 45 -10.98 15.76 -0.46
N MET A 46 -10.51 15.32 0.71
CA MET A 46 -9.08 15.11 0.95
C MET A 46 -8.55 13.93 0.12
N GLN A 47 -9.33 12.86 0.00
CA GLN A 47 -8.99 11.72 -0.86
C GLN A 47 -8.80 12.16 -2.32
N GLU A 48 -9.77 12.89 -2.88
CA GLU A 48 -9.67 13.46 -4.24
C GLU A 48 -8.43 14.36 -4.37
N PHE A 49 -8.26 15.29 -3.43
CA PHE A 49 -7.16 16.25 -3.43
C PHE A 49 -5.77 15.60 -3.41
N LEU A 50 -5.59 14.55 -2.61
CA LEU A 50 -4.31 13.83 -2.50
C LEU A 50 -4.10 12.89 -3.68
N ALA A 51 -5.13 12.19 -4.14
CA ALA A 51 -5.03 11.32 -5.31
C ALA A 51 -4.61 12.08 -6.58
N ASP A 52 -5.10 13.30 -6.77
CA ASP A 52 -4.70 14.16 -7.89
C ASP A 52 -3.24 14.64 -7.81
N ARG A 53 -2.61 14.53 -6.64
CA ARG A 53 -1.21 14.94 -6.39
C ARG A 53 -0.22 13.78 -6.38
N VAL A 54 -0.70 12.54 -6.50
CA VAL A 54 0.17 11.39 -6.67
C VAL A 54 0.93 11.55 -8.00
N PRO A 55 2.28 11.54 -7.98
CA PRO A 55 3.08 11.60 -9.20
C PRO A 55 2.69 10.49 -10.17
N THR A 56 2.60 10.81 -11.46
CA THR A 56 2.31 9.82 -12.51
C THR A 56 3.57 9.12 -13.01
N THR A 57 4.74 9.64 -12.65
CA THR A 57 6.07 9.16 -13.01
C THR A 57 6.94 9.07 -11.76
N ALA A 58 7.99 8.25 -11.82
CA ALA A 58 8.98 8.10 -10.75
C ALA A 58 10.31 7.56 -11.30
N GLU A 59 11.37 7.68 -10.48
CA GLU A 59 12.60 6.90 -10.68
C GLU A 59 12.25 5.41 -10.58
N GLN A 60 12.58 4.64 -11.61
CA GLN A 60 12.37 3.21 -11.66
C GLN A 60 13.65 2.50 -12.11
N VAL A 61 13.84 1.28 -11.62
CA VAL A 61 14.87 0.37 -12.09
C VAL A 61 14.23 -0.87 -12.69
N HIS A 62 14.82 -1.38 -13.77
CA HIS A 62 14.55 -2.73 -14.27
C HIS A 62 15.62 -3.63 -13.67
N ALA A 63 15.23 -4.58 -12.84
CA ALA A 63 16.18 -5.48 -12.20
C ALA A 63 15.76 -6.94 -12.32
N ARG A 64 16.74 -7.82 -12.15
CA ARG A 64 16.54 -9.24 -11.94
C ARG A 64 17.22 -9.70 -10.66
N HIS A 65 16.76 -10.81 -10.10
CA HIS A 65 17.36 -11.35 -8.88
C HIS A 65 17.39 -12.87 -8.83
N ILE A 66 18.23 -13.40 -7.93
CA ILE A 66 18.21 -14.79 -7.50
C ILE A 66 17.95 -14.79 -5.99
N LEU A 67 16.85 -15.41 -5.56
CA LEU A 67 16.53 -15.58 -4.13
C LEU A 67 16.97 -16.96 -3.65
N LEU A 68 17.73 -17.02 -2.58
CA LEU A 68 18.27 -18.26 -2.01
C LEU A 68 17.95 -18.33 -0.51
N LYS A 69 17.94 -19.55 0.03
CA LYS A 69 17.49 -19.78 1.40
C LYS A 69 18.61 -19.50 2.41
N THR A 70 19.85 -19.82 2.05
CA THR A 70 21.00 -19.61 2.93
C THR A 70 22.06 -18.70 2.29
N GLU A 71 22.88 -18.10 3.14
CA GLU A 71 23.96 -17.22 2.70
C GLU A 71 25.02 -17.99 1.92
N GLU A 72 25.29 -19.24 2.31
CA GLU A 72 26.28 -20.11 1.65
C GLU A 72 25.85 -20.44 0.22
N GLU A 73 24.56 -20.73 0.01
CA GLU A 73 24.01 -20.93 -1.34
C GLU A 73 24.17 -19.64 -2.17
N ALA A 74 23.85 -18.48 -1.59
CA ALA A 74 23.99 -17.19 -2.28
C ALA A 74 25.43 -16.86 -2.64
N ARG A 75 26.37 -17.07 -1.72
CA ARG A 75 27.80 -16.87 -2.01
C ARG A 75 28.30 -17.80 -3.11
N SER A 76 27.89 -19.07 -3.09
CA SER A 76 28.26 -20.02 -4.15
C SER A 76 27.72 -19.61 -5.52
N VAL A 77 26.49 -19.07 -5.57
CA VAL A 77 25.91 -18.57 -6.83
C VAL A 77 26.59 -17.28 -7.28
N LEU A 78 26.94 -16.38 -6.36
CA LEU A 78 27.68 -15.17 -6.68
C LEU A 78 29.06 -15.48 -7.28
N GLU A 79 29.80 -16.44 -6.72
CA GLU A 79 31.08 -16.90 -7.26
C GLU A 79 30.94 -17.46 -8.69
N ARG A 80 29.84 -18.17 -8.97
CA ARG A 80 29.54 -18.69 -10.32
C ARG A 80 29.24 -17.57 -11.32
N LEU A 81 28.51 -16.55 -10.89
CA LEU A 81 28.24 -15.35 -11.69
C LEU A 81 29.53 -14.57 -12.00
N GLU A 82 30.42 -14.42 -11.02
CA GLU A 82 31.74 -13.78 -11.19
C GLU A 82 32.64 -14.55 -12.16
N GLN A 83 32.47 -15.88 -12.26
CA GLN A 83 33.14 -16.73 -13.24
C GLN A 83 32.52 -16.65 -14.65
N GLY A 84 31.44 -15.87 -14.81
CA GLY A 84 30.79 -15.61 -16.10
C GLY A 84 29.70 -16.60 -16.48
N GLU A 85 29.17 -17.36 -15.52
CA GLU A 85 27.99 -18.18 -15.77
C GLU A 85 26.74 -17.31 -16.01
N ASP A 86 25.81 -17.81 -16.81
CA ASP A 86 24.62 -17.05 -17.20
C ASP A 86 23.64 -16.86 -16.02
N PHE A 87 23.30 -15.61 -15.75
CA PHE A 87 22.41 -15.24 -14.65
C PHE A 87 21.02 -15.82 -14.81
N GLU A 88 20.46 -15.80 -16.02
CA GLU A 88 19.11 -16.29 -16.29
C GLU A 88 19.01 -17.81 -16.09
N ALA A 89 20.04 -18.56 -16.49
CA ALA A 89 20.16 -19.99 -16.23
C ALA A 89 20.22 -20.29 -14.73
N LEU A 90 21.09 -19.59 -13.98
CA LEU A 90 21.22 -19.76 -12.53
C LEU A 90 19.94 -19.38 -11.79
N ALA A 91 19.29 -18.29 -12.21
CA ALA A 91 18.03 -17.87 -11.65
C ALA A 91 16.96 -18.95 -11.83
N ARG A 92 16.80 -19.49 -13.05
CA ARG A 92 15.85 -20.58 -13.32
C ARG A 92 16.14 -21.85 -12.53
N GLU A 93 17.40 -22.20 -12.39
CA GLU A 93 17.84 -23.42 -11.71
C GLU A 93 17.67 -23.32 -10.19
N LEU A 94 18.03 -22.19 -9.59
CA LEU A 94 18.30 -22.11 -8.15
C LEU A 94 17.41 -21.11 -7.39
N SER A 95 16.80 -20.12 -8.07
CA SER A 95 16.01 -19.11 -7.38
C SER A 95 14.79 -19.74 -6.68
N GLN A 96 14.52 -19.29 -5.47
CA GLN A 96 13.36 -19.67 -4.67
C GLN A 96 12.19 -18.71 -4.87
N ASP A 97 12.34 -17.66 -5.68
CA ASP A 97 11.23 -16.77 -6.02
C ASP A 97 10.37 -17.36 -7.15
N PRO A 98 9.16 -17.87 -6.86
CA PRO A 98 8.29 -18.43 -7.90
C PRO A 98 7.79 -17.38 -8.90
N GLY A 99 7.82 -16.08 -8.54
CA GLY A 99 7.34 -15.00 -9.39
C GLY A 99 8.24 -14.76 -10.60
N SER A 100 9.56 -14.72 -10.37
CA SER A 100 10.55 -14.35 -11.39
C SER A 100 11.42 -15.50 -11.89
N ARG A 101 11.53 -16.61 -11.13
CA ARG A 101 12.45 -17.73 -11.44
C ARG A 101 12.37 -18.20 -12.89
N GLU A 102 11.17 -18.51 -13.38
CA GLU A 102 10.97 -19.04 -14.74
C GLU A 102 11.34 -18.01 -15.83
N GLN A 103 11.31 -16.72 -15.49
CA GLN A 103 11.69 -15.59 -16.35
C GLN A 103 13.15 -15.16 -16.14
N GLY A 104 14.01 -16.04 -15.61
CA GLY A 104 15.42 -15.71 -15.41
C GLY A 104 15.67 -14.72 -14.27
N GLY A 105 14.76 -14.65 -13.31
CA GLY A 105 14.84 -13.73 -12.18
C GLY A 105 14.35 -12.32 -12.50
N ASP A 106 13.83 -12.06 -13.71
CA ASP A 106 13.36 -10.74 -14.12
C ASP A 106 12.15 -10.28 -13.28
N LEU A 107 12.27 -9.10 -12.66
CA LEU A 107 11.23 -8.46 -11.84
C LEU A 107 10.49 -7.34 -12.61
N GLY A 108 10.94 -7.02 -13.82
CA GLY A 108 10.46 -5.88 -14.58
C GLY A 108 10.87 -4.54 -13.95
N TRP A 109 10.15 -3.49 -14.34
CA TRP A 109 10.34 -2.13 -13.84
C TRP A 109 9.58 -1.90 -12.55
N PHE A 110 10.24 -1.34 -11.54
CA PHE A 110 9.59 -0.95 -10.30
C PHE A 110 10.18 0.36 -9.74
N PRO A 111 9.36 1.20 -9.08
CA PRO A 111 9.84 2.36 -8.34
C PRO A 111 10.30 1.96 -6.93
N ARG A 112 10.93 2.91 -6.23
CA ARG A 112 11.25 2.77 -4.81
C ARG A 112 9.99 2.52 -3.97
N GLY A 113 10.15 1.74 -2.91
CA GLY A 113 9.10 1.33 -1.99
C GLY A 113 8.29 0.12 -2.47
N GLN A 114 8.58 -0.43 -3.65
CA GLN A 114 7.88 -1.59 -4.18
C GLN A 114 8.47 -2.92 -3.67
N MET A 115 9.77 -2.96 -3.37
CA MET A 115 10.44 -4.14 -2.79
C MET A 115 10.68 -3.94 -1.29
N VAL A 116 11.25 -4.97 -0.64
CA VAL A 116 11.70 -4.84 0.75
C VAL A 116 12.82 -3.81 0.89
N PRO A 117 12.91 -3.08 2.02
CA PRO A 117 13.84 -1.97 2.18
C PRO A 117 15.29 -2.32 1.83
N GLU A 118 15.76 -3.50 2.25
CA GLU A 118 17.13 -3.97 2.03
C GLU A 118 17.41 -4.20 0.53
N PHE A 119 16.41 -4.69 -0.21
CA PHE A 119 16.51 -4.89 -1.66
C PHE A 119 16.49 -3.56 -2.39
N ASP A 120 15.54 -2.68 -2.06
CA ASP A 120 15.37 -1.38 -2.69
C ASP A 120 16.60 -0.49 -2.52
N GLU A 121 17.20 -0.47 -1.32
CA GLU A 121 18.40 0.31 -1.06
C GLU A 121 19.54 -0.08 -2.02
N ILE A 122 19.78 -1.39 -2.17
CA ILE A 122 20.84 -1.90 -3.04
C ILE A 122 20.49 -1.74 -4.52
N ALA A 123 19.29 -2.13 -4.95
CA ALA A 123 18.87 -2.05 -6.35
C ALA A 123 18.97 -0.61 -6.89
N PHE A 124 18.61 0.39 -6.08
CA PHE A 124 18.69 1.78 -6.50
C PHE A 124 20.05 2.44 -6.24
N ALA A 125 20.97 1.81 -5.51
CA ALA A 125 22.36 2.25 -5.42
C ALA A 125 23.23 1.67 -6.55
N LEU A 126 22.85 0.52 -7.09
CA LEU A 126 23.62 -0.24 -8.06
C LEU A 126 23.58 0.41 -9.47
N PRO A 127 24.74 0.57 -10.14
CA PRO A 127 24.79 0.96 -11.54
C PRO A 127 24.15 -0.09 -12.48
N PRO A 128 23.51 0.32 -13.59
CA PRO A 128 23.03 -0.62 -14.59
C PRO A 128 24.16 -1.51 -15.14
N GLY A 129 23.89 -2.81 -15.23
CA GLY A 129 24.81 -3.87 -15.64
C GLY A 129 25.52 -4.57 -14.48
N GLU A 130 25.63 -3.94 -13.31
CA GLU A 130 26.36 -4.50 -12.16
C GLU A 130 25.52 -5.51 -11.38
N ILE A 131 26.22 -6.46 -10.76
CA ILE A 131 25.66 -7.48 -9.86
C ILE A 131 26.03 -7.08 -8.43
N SER A 132 25.07 -7.13 -7.52
CA SER A 132 25.28 -6.82 -6.10
C SER A 132 26.06 -7.93 -5.38
N ASP A 133 26.59 -7.60 -4.21
CA ASP A 133 26.91 -8.62 -3.20
C ASP A 133 25.61 -9.27 -2.68
N VAL A 134 25.74 -10.28 -1.80
CA VAL A 134 24.61 -10.96 -1.17
C VAL A 134 23.84 -9.99 -0.25
N VAL A 135 22.55 -9.81 -0.54
CA VAL A 135 21.64 -8.95 0.22
C VAL A 135 20.70 -9.80 1.06
N GLN A 136 20.73 -9.64 2.39
CA GLN A 136 19.83 -10.34 3.29
C GLN A 136 18.50 -9.60 3.43
N SER A 137 17.38 -10.32 3.40
CA SER A 137 16.06 -9.82 3.77
C SER A 137 15.27 -10.83 4.61
N SER A 138 14.03 -10.49 4.95
CA SER A 138 13.09 -11.42 5.61
C SER A 138 12.71 -12.63 4.74
N PHE A 139 12.91 -12.58 3.42
CA PHE A 139 12.60 -13.66 2.49
C PHE A 139 13.78 -14.63 2.26
N GLY A 140 15.02 -14.22 2.60
CA GLY A 140 16.23 -15.00 2.37
C GLY A 140 17.38 -14.12 1.91
N TYR A 141 18.19 -14.62 0.98
CA TYR A 141 19.38 -13.96 0.47
C TYR A 141 19.23 -13.71 -1.02
N HIS A 142 19.45 -12.47 -1.44
CA HIS A 142 19.27 -12.01 -2.80
C HIS A 142 20.60 -11.69 -3.44
N ILE A 143 20.74 -12.04 -4.72
CA ILE A 143 21.75 -11.48 -5.62
C ILE A 143 20.98 -10.67 -6.64
N ILE A 144 21.30 -9.38 -6.79
CA ILE A 144 20.53 -8.41 -7.57
C ILE A 144 21.37 -7.95 -8.75
N GLN A 145 20.76 -7.84 -9.93
CA GLN A 145 21.36 -7.14 -11.05
C GLN A 145 20.38 -6.11 -11.60
N VAL A 146 20.84 -4.86 -11.69
CA VAL A 146 20.09 -3.79 -12.37
C VAL A 146 20.42 -3.87 -13.85
N LEU A 147 19.40 -3.97 -14.69
CA LEU A 147 19.53 -3.99 -16.14
C LEU A 147 19.47 -2.56 -16.69
N GLU A 148 18.49 -1.79 -16.23
CA GLU A 148 18.22 -0.43 -16.71
C GLU A 148 17.72 0.46 -15.57
N ARG A 149 17.84 1.79 -15.76
CA ARG A 149 17.34 2.80 -14.83
C ARG A 149 16.77 3.98 -15.62
N GLU A 150 15.66 4.52 -15.13
CA GLU A 150 15.01 5.68 -15.72
C GLU A 150 14.47 6.59 -14.59
N GLU A 151 14.87 7.86 -14.58
CA GLU A 151 14.54 8.81 -13.51
C GLU A 151 13.08 9.29 -13.51
N ASP A 152 12.42 9.24 -14.67
CA ASP A 152 11.09 9.83 -14.87
C ASP A 152 10.19 8.92 -15.72
N ARG A 153 10.07 7.66 -15.29
CA ARG A 153 9.28 6.65 -16.00
C ARG A 153 7.83 6.67 -15.56
N GLU A 154 6.89 6.56 -16.50
CA GLU A 154 5.46 6.42 -16.19
C GLU A 154 5.21 5.20 -15.29
N LEU A 155 4.43 5.41 -14.23
CA LEU A 155 4.01 4.34 -13.33
C LEU A 155 3.01 3.43 -14.04
N ALA A 156 3.11 2.12 -13.79
CA ALA A 156 2.11 1.17 -14.26
C ALA A 156 0.70 1.57 -13.79
N PRO A 157 -0.35 1.46 -14.62
CA PRO A 157 -1.69 1.94 -14.29
C PRO A 157 -2.25 1.42 -12.96
N ASP A 158 -1.97 0.15 -12.63
CA ASP A 158 -2.42 -0.47 -11.39
C ASP A 158 -1.67 0.06 -10.18
N LEU A 159 -0.36 0.31 -10.30
CA LEU A 159 0.44 0.90 -9.24
C LEU A 159 0.01 2.35 -8.98
N LEU A 160 -0.20 3.15 -10.03
CA LEU A 160 -0.72 4.52 -9.89
C LEU A 160 -2.09 4.54 -9.22
N ARG A 161 -2.98 3.59 -9.57
CA ARG A 161 -4.30 3.44 -8.93
C ARG A 161 -4.15 3.12 -7.45
N GLN A 162 -3.31 2.15 -7.10
CA GLN A 162 -3.04 1.76 -5.72
C GLN A 162 -2.46 2.93 -4.90
N GLN A 163 -1.50 3.67 -5.45
CA GLN A 163 -0.92 4.84 -4.77
C GLN A 163 -1.98 5.92 -4.53
N ARG A 164 -2.87 6.18 -5.51
CA ARG A 164 -3.99 7.11 -5.33
C ARG A 164 -4.96 6.68 -4.24
N GLU A 165 -5.30 5.39 -4.19
CA GLU A 165 -6.17 4.83 -3.15
C GLU A 165 -5.54 4.93 -1.75
N ASN A 166 -4.22 4.79 -1.65
CA ASN A 166 -3.48 4.85 -0.38
C ASN A 166 -3.11 6.27 0.07
N ALA A 167 -3.09 7.25 -0.84
CA ALA A 167 -2.58 8.60 -0.60
C ALA A 167 -3.14 9.27 0.67
N LEU A 168 -4.44 9.14 0.94
CA LEU A 168 -5.04 9.70 2.16
C LEU A 168 -4.54 9.00 3.43
N ASN A 169 -4.43 7.67 3.42
CA ASN A 169 -3.97 6.92 4.58
C ASN A 169 -2.49 7.19 4.85
N ASP A 170 -1.68 7.31 3.80
CA ASP A 170 -0.25 7.65 3.89
C ASP A 170 -0.08 9.04 4.50
N TRP A 171 -0.79 10.02 3.96
CA TRP A 171 -0.81 11.37 4.50
C TRP A 171 -1.27 11.42 5.97
N LEU A 172 -2.36 10.72 6.32
CA LEU A 172 -2.84 10.66 7.71
C LEU A 172 -1.80 10.05 8.66
N ARG A 173 -1.09 9.00 8.21
CA ARG A 173 -0.01 8.38 8.98
C ARG A 173 1.10 9.39 9.25
N GLU A 174 1.57 10.11 8.23
CA GLU A 174 2.58 11.16 8.37
C GLU A 174 2.14 12.28 9.32
N GLN A 175 0.92 12.80 9.14
CA GLN A 175 0.39 13.85 10.02
C GLN A 175 0.32 13.38 11.47
N SER A 176 -0.09 12.11 11.69
CA SER A 176 -0.24 11.55 13.03
C SER A 176 1.08 11.43 13.80
N GLN A 177 2.22 11.32 13.13
CA GLN A 177 3.54 11.25 13.77
C GLN A 177 3.95 12.60 14.39
N SER A 178 3.45 13.70 13.84
CA SER A 178 3.73 15.06 14.32
C SER A 178 2.66 15.62 15.27
N ALA A 179 1.53 14.93 15.39
CA ALA A 179 0.39 15.38 16.19
C ALA A 179 0.39 14.74 17.59
N SER A 180 -0.02 15.51 18.60
CA SER A 180 -0.41 14.95 19.90
C SER A 180 -1.85 14.43 19.80
N ILE A 181 -2.02 13.12 19.86
CA ILE A 181 -3.34 12.47 19.74
C ILE A 181 -3.76 11.88 21.08
N GLU A 182 -4.75 12.49 21.72
CA GLU A 182 -5.39 11.93 22.90
C GLU A 182 -6.55 11.00 22.50
N ARG A 183 -6.43 9.72 22.84
CA ARG A 183 -7.46 8.70 22.55
C ARG A 183 -8.34 8.46 23.78
N PHE A 184 -9.52 9.06 23.79
CA PHE A 184 -10.48 8.92 24.88
C PHE A 184 -11.29 7.61 24.84
N TRP A 185 -11.31 6.93 23.70
CA TRP A 185 -12.02 5.67 23.49
C TRP A 185 -11.05 4.52 23.14
N SER A 186 -11.29 3.34 23.71
CA SER A 186 -10.62 2.07 23.36
C SER A 186 -11.64 0.93 23.44
N PRO A 187 -11.46 -0.19 22.70
CA PRO A 187 -12.39 -1.34 22.75
C PRO A 187 -12.60 -1.90 24.17
N GLU A 188 -11.59 -1.79 25.04
CA GLU A 188 -11.64 -2.19 26.45
C GLU A 188 -12.64 -1.36 27.29
N LYS A 189 -13.01 -0.17 26.81
CA LYS A 189 -14.00 0.71 27.45
C LYS A 189 -15.42 0.42 26.98
N VAL A 190 -15.62 -0.53 26.06
CA VAL A 190 -16.96 -0.99 25.66
C VAL A 190 -17.47 -1.95 26.73
N PRO A 191 -18.58 -1.63 27.43
CA PRO A 191 -19.17 -2.57 28.38
C PRO A 191 -19.48 -3.90 27.67
N PRO A 192 -19.20 -5.06 28.28
CA PRO A 192 -19.56 -6.34 27.70
C PRO A 192 -21.06 -6.37 27.42
N LEU A 193 -21.46 -6.85 26.24
CA LEU A 193 -22.86 -6.98 25.87
C LEU A 193 -23.52 -8.00 26.81
N GLU A 194 -24.31 -7.54 27.77
CA GLU A 194 -25.13 -8.43 28.59
C GLU A 194 -26.19 -9.10 27.70
N GLY A 195 -26.10 -10.43 27.54
CA GLY A 195 -27.17 -11.26 26.96
C GLY A 195 -27.05 -11.70 25.49
N GLY A 196 -25.89 -11.59 24.84
CA GLY A 196 -25.67 -12.18 23.51
C GLY A 196 -25.31 -13.69 23.59
N PRO A 197 -25.85 -14.57 22.73
CA PRO A 197 -25.52 -15.98 22.74
C PRO A 197 -24.15 -16.19 22.08
N GLY A 198 -23.12 -16.48 22.86
CA GLY A 198 -21.83 -16.89 22.31
C GLY A 198 -20.61 -16.41 23.09
N GLY A 199 -20.60 -16.63 24.40
CA GLY A 199 -19.33 -16.85 25.09
C GLY A 199 -18.93 -18.31 24.89
N THR A 200 -17.91 -18.57 24.07
CA THR A 200 -17.04 -19.74 24.20
C THR A 200 -15.71 -19.44 23.51
N GLN A 201 -14.68 -19.40 24.36
CA GLN A 201 -13.25 -19.76 24.18
C GLN A 201 -12.64 -19.66 22.78
#